data_AF-A0A817STA5-F1
#
_entry.id   AF-A0A817STA5-F1
#
_cell.length_a   1.000
_cell.length_b   1.000
_cell.length_c   1.000
_cell.angle_alpha   90.00
_cell.angle_beta   90.00
_cell.angle_gamma   90.00
#
_symmetry.space_group_name_H-M   'P 1'
#
loop_
_entity.id
_entity.type
_entity.pdbx_description
1 polymer ?
#
loop_
_entity_poly.entity_id
_entity_poly.type
_entity_poly.pdbx_seq_one_letter_code
_entity_poly.pdbx_strand_id
1 'polypeptide(L)'
;MKKSTKGEVVLSACQIQATRLNKLEYRRLQRNVTLLHDDLESHIARIHRQEQGLRYHFTNVVRVVKPNRAYQAWKQAHAHEIAQDEAKDFID
;
A
#
# COMPACT_ATOMS: atom_id res chain seq x y z
N MET A 1 4.03 -0.44 -55.32
CA MET A 1 3.61 0.01 -53.98
C MET A 1 2.14 -0.34 -53.77
N LYS A 2 1.82 -1.32 -52.90
CA LYS A 2 0.42 -1.66 -52.57
C LYS A 2 -0.14 -0.57 -51.66
N LYS A 3 -1.14 0.18 -52.12
CA LYS A 3 -1.85 1.17 -51.31
C LYS A 3 -2.69 0.41 -50.27
N SER A 4 -2.32 0.52 -48.99
CA SER A 4 -3.15 0.06 -47.88
C SER A 4 -4.34 1.02 -47.74
N THR A 5 -5.50 0.64 -48.25
CA THR A 5 -6.77 1.29 -47.94
C THR A 5 -7.16 0.90 -46.53
N LYS A 6 -7.00 1.83 -45.57
CA LYS A 6 -7.59 1.72 -44.24
C LYS A 6 -9.11 1.73 -44.42
N GLY A 7 -9.75 0.57 -44.27
CA GLY A 7 -11.20 0.46 -44.30
C GLY A 7 -11.81 1.18 -43.09
N GLU A 8 -12.79 2.04 -43.32
CA GLU A 8 -13.60 2.61 -42.25
C GLU A 8 -14.52 1.52 -41.67
N VAL A 9 -14.42 1.29 -40.36
CA VAL A 9 -15.29 0.36 -39.65
C VAL A 9 -16.52 1.14 -39.18
N VAL A 10 -17.64 0.97 -39.87
CA VAL A 10 -18.94 1.51 -39.44
C VAL A 10 -19.52 0.57 -38.39
N LEU A 11 -19.55 1.03 -37.14
CA LEU A 11 -20.10 0.26 -36.02
C LEU A 11 -21.63 0.18 -36.11
N SER A 12 -22.20 -0.98 -35.80
CA SER A 12 -23.65 -1.12 -35.63
C SER A 12 -24.14 -0.36 -34.39
N ALA A 13 -25.44 -0.04 -34.34
CA ALA A 13 -26.03 0.66 -33.19
C ALA A 13 -25.73 -0.03 -31.85
N CYS A 14 -25.79 -1.38 -31.82
CA CYS A 14 -25.45 -2.18 -30.64
C CYS A 14 -23.97 -2.04 -30.24
N GLN A 15 -23.04 -2.01 -31.21
CA GLN A 15 -21.61 -1.83 -30.94
C GLN A 15 -21.29 -0.43 -30.41
N ILE A 16 -21.98 0.60 -30.92
CA ILE A 16 -21.86 1.97 -30.41
C ILE A 16 -22.34 2.04 -28.95
N GLN A 17 -23.49 1.41 -28.64
CA GLN A 17 -24.04 1.39 -27.29
C GLN A 17 -23.13 0.64 -26.30
N ALA A 18 -22.60 -0.53 -26.69
CA ALA A 18 -21.65 -1.28 -25.88
C ALA A 18 -20.38 -0.46 -25.60
N THR A 19 -19.86 0.25 -26.61
CA THR A 19 -18.66 1.10 -26.45
C THR A 19 -18.91 2.26 -25.48
N ARG A 20 -20.10 2.86 -25.50
CA ARG A 20 -20.49 3.92 -24.55
C ARG A 20 -20.57 3.38 -23.12
N LEU A 21 -21.16 2.21 -22.93
CA LEU A 21 -21.23 1.56 -21.62
C LEU A 21 -19.84 1.21 -21.09
N ASN A 22 -19.00 0.58 -21.91
CA ASN A 22 -17.62 0.26 -21.54
C ASN A 22 -16.83 1.51 -21.13
N LYS A 23 -17.03 2.63 -21.84
CA LYS A 23 -16.38 3.91 -21.48
C LYS A 23 -16.86 4.45 -20.13
N LEU A 24 -18.15 4.31 -19.81
CA LEU A 24 -18.71 4.72 -18.52
C LEU A 24 -18.19 3.83 -17.38
N GLU A 25 -18.18 2.51 -17.59
CA GLU A 25 -17.67 1.55 -16.62
C GLU A 25 -16.19 1.74 -16.36
N TYR A 26 -15.39 1.94 -17.42
CA TYR A 26 -13.97 2.27 -17.28
C TYR A 26 -13.74 3.53 -16.46
N ARG A 27 -14.51 4.60 -16.73
CA ARG A 27 -14.45 5.84 -15.93
C ARG A 27 -14.89 5.65 -14.48
N ARG A 28 -15.80 4.71 -14.21
CA ARG A 28 -16.22 4.38 -12.85
C ARG A 28 -15.13 3.60 -12.13
N LEU A 29 -14.54 2.60 -12.80
CA LEU A 29 -13.42 1.83 -12.28
C LEU A 29 -12.23 2.74 -11.96
N GLN A 30 -11.85 3.64 -12.87
CA GLN A 30 -10.74 4.56 -12.66
C GLN A 30 -10.96 5.45 -11.42
N ARG A 31 -12.18 5.98 -11.24
CA ARG A 31 -12.53 6.77 -10.04
C ARG A 31 -12.44 5.94 -8.76
N ASN A 32 -12.94 4.70 -8.78
CA ASN A 32 -12.88 3.82 -7.62
C ASN A 32 -11.43 3.48 -7.24
N VAL A 33 -10.57 3.22 -8.23
CA VAL A 33 -9.15 2.96 -8.01
C VAL A 33 -8.46 4.17 -7.38
N THR A 34 -8.74 5.38 -7.87
CA THR A 34 -8.20 6.61 -7.27
C THR A 34 -8.63 6.77 -5.82
N LEU A 35 -9.93 6.62 -5.52
CA LEU A 35 -10.43 6.74 -4.15
C LEU A 35 -9.81 5.71 -3.21
N LEU A 36 -9.63 4.47 -3.67
CA LEU A 36 -8.99 3.43 -2.88
C LEU A 36 -7.51 3.72 -2.63
N HIS A 37 -6.82 4.29 -3.63
CA HIS A 37 -5.43 4.70 -3.50
C HIS A 37 -5.28 5.82 -2.46
N ASP A 38 -6.11 6.86 -2.54
CA ASP A 38 -6.09 7.99 -1.59
C ASP A 38 -6.38 7.52 -0.14
N ASP A 39 -7.30 6.57 0.04
CA ASP A 39 -7.60 5.98 1.35
C ASP A 39 -6.42 5.16 1.90
N LEU A 40 -5.77 4.37 1.04
CA LEU A 40 -4.58 3.61 1.42
C LEU A 40 -3.42 4.53 1.81
N GLU A 41 -3.17 5.60 1.04
CA GLU A 41 -2.13 6.58 1.38
C GLU A 41 -2.40 7.25 2.73
N SER A 42 -3.67 7.61 3.00
CA SER A 42 -4.10 8.16 4.29
C SER A 42 -3.83 7.18 5.45
N HIS A 43 -4.16 5.90 5.27
CA HIS A 43 -3.91 4.87 6.26
C HIS A 43 -2.41 4.63 6.51
N ILE A 44 -1.59 4.58 5.46
CA ILE A 44 -0.13 4.47 5.57
C ILE A 44 0.43 5.67 6.34
N ALA A 45 0.00 6.89 6.01
CA ALA A 45 0.44 8.10 6.71
C ALA A 45 0.06 8.08 8.20
N ARG A 46 -1.14 7.58 8.54
CA ARG A 46 -1.58 7.41 9.94
C ARG A 46 -0.69 6.41 10.70
N ILE A 47 -0.41 5.25 10.10
CA ILE A 47 0.46 4.22 10.70
C ILE A 47 1.86 4.78 10.93
N HIS A 48 2.42 5.51 9.95
CA HIS A 48 3.75 6.08 10.09
C HIS A 48 3.83 7.12 11.22
N ARG A 49 2.80 7.95 11.40
CA ARG A 49 2.73 8.88 12.56
C ARG A 49 2.66 8.14 13.89
N GLN A 50 1.89 7.05 13.97
CA GLN A 50 1.81 6.22 15.17
C GLN A 50 3.16 5.57 15.49
N GLU A 51 3.83 5.03 14.48
CA GLU A 51 5.17 4.46 14.59
C GLU A 51 6.17 5.50 15.13
N GLN A 52 6.18 6.71 14.56
CA GLN A 52 7.03 7.81 15.04
C GLN A 52 6.72 8.18 16.49
N GLY A 53 5.44 8.24 16.87
CA GLY A 53 5.01 8.49 18.24
C GLY A 53 5.52 7.42 19.22
N LEU A 54 5.42 6.14 18.84
CA LEU A 54 5.95 5.03 19.62
C LEU A 54 7.48 5.11 19.74
N ARG A 55 8.19 5.33 18.63
CA ARG A 55 9.66 5.51 18.61
C ARG A 55 10.09 6.65 19.53
N TYR A 56 9.41 7.78 19.51
CA TYR A 56 9.67 8.91 20.42
C TYR A 56 9.45 8.50 21.88
N HIS A 57 8.34 7.83 22.19
CA HIS A 57 8.03 7.37 23.54
C HIS A 57 9.11 6.43 24.08
N PHE A 58 9.52 5.42 23.31
CA PHE A 58 10.59 4.49 23.70
C PHE A 58 11.96 5.17 23.80
N THR A 59 12.27 6.12 22.92
CA THR A 59 13.57 6.79 22.94
C THR A 59 13.69 7.76 24.10
N ASN A 60 12.64 8.49 24.44
CA ASN A 60 12.73 9.62 25.37
C ASN A 60 12.15 9.33 26.75
N VAL A 61 11.03 8.62 26.84
CA VAL A 61 10.43 8.30 28.16
C VAL A 61 11.19 7.15 28.82
N VAL A 62 11.57 6.14 28.03
CA VAL A 62 12.22 4.95 28.59
C VAL A 62 13.72 5.14 28.84
N ARG A 63 14.41 6.07 28.15
CA ARG A 63 15.80 6.44 28.46
C ARG A 63 15.96 7.43 29.62
N VAL A 64 15.01 8.35 29.82
CA VAL A 64 15.13 9.41 30.84
C VAL A 64 14.84 8.89 32.25
N VAL A 65 14.11 7.78 32.37
CA VAL A 65 14.06 7.01 33.62
C VAL A 65 15.30 6.09 33.63
N LYS A 66 16.21 6.29 34.60
CA LYS A 66 17.40 5.45 34.95
C LYS A 66 17.34 4.01 34.40
N PRO A 67 18.47 3.38 33.99
CA PRO A 67 18.51 2.17 33.17
C PRO A 67 17.41 1.19 33.57
N ASN A 68 16.30 1.28 32.85
CA ASN A 68 15.09 0.60 33.24
C ASN A 68 15.34 -0.88 32.92
N ARG A 69 15.50 -1.72 33.95
CA ARG A 69 15.73 -3.17 33.75
C ARG A 69 14.67 -3.78 32.83
N ALA A 70 13.44 -3.25 32.87
CA ALA A 70 12.37 -3.62 31.97
C ALA A 70 12.66 -3.27 30.50
N TYR A 71 13.30 -2.14 30.21
CA TYR A 71 13.70 -1.77 28.85
C TYR A 71 14.82 -2.65 28.30
N GLN A 72 15.81 -3.00 29.14
CA GLN A 72 16.86 -3.91 28.71
C GLN A 72 16.32 -5.32 28.45
N ALA A 73 15.45 -5.82 29.33
CA ALA A 73 14.76 -7.09 29.13
C ALA A 73 13.88 -7.08 27.88
N TRP A 74 13.10 -6.01 27.65
CA TRP A 74 12.29 -5.85 26.45
C TRP A 74 13.15 -5.78 25.19
N LYS A 75 14.23 -4.98 25.20
CA LYS A 75 15.17 -4.87 24.08
C LYS A 75 15.80 -6.21 23.72
N GLN A 76 16.19 -7.01 24.73
CA GLN A 76 16.77 -8.33 24.51
C GLN A 76 15.73 -9.33 23.99
N ALA A 77 14.53 -9.35 24.56
CA ALA A 77 13.44 -10.22 24.12
C ALA A 77 13.03 -9.90 22.66
N HIS A 78 12.90 -8.62 22.32
CA HIS A 78 12.49 -8.22 20.98
C HIS A 78 13.59 -8.42 19.93
N ALA A 79 14.87 -8.25 20.31
CA ALA A 79 15.99 -8.61 19.44
C ALA A 79 16.04 -10.13 19.16
N HIS A 80 15.67 -10.95 20.15
CA HIS A 80 15.59 -12.40 19.98
C HIS A 80 14.42 -12.80 19.09
N GLU A 81 13.26 -12.15 19.24
CA GLU A 81 12.07 -12.36 18.39
C GLU A 81 12.37 -12.03 16.92
N ILE A 82 13.00 -10.88 16.65
CA ILE A 82 13.46 -10.50 15.30
C ILE A 82 14.45 -11.51 14.73
N ALA A 83 15.42 -11.96 15.52
CA ALA A 83 16.39 -12.97 15.06
C ALA A 83 15.72 -14.33 14.77
N GLN A 84 14.66 -14.68 15.49
CA GLN A 84 13.87 -15.90 15.23
C GLN A 84 13.02 -15.79 13.98
N ASP A 85 12.44 -14.61 13.71
CA ASP A 85 11.67 -14.36 12.49
C ASP A 85 12.59 -14.32 11.27
N GLU A 86 13.74 -13.63 11.35
CA GLU A 86 14.76 -13.66 10.29
C GLU A 86 15.26 -15.09 10.04
N ALA A 87 15.52 -15.87 11.09
CA ALA A 87 15.94 -17.27 10.95
C ALA A 87 14.88 -18.17 10.32
N LYS A 88 13.59 -17.89 10.52
CA LYS A 88 12.48 -18.59 9.85
C LYS A 88 12.43 -18.26 8.36
N ASP A 89 12.60 -16.99 8.01
CA ASP A 89 12.60 -16.54 6.61
C ASP A 89 13.81 -17.08 5.81
N PHE A 90 14.87 -17.56 6.46
CA PHE A 90 16.01 -18.23 5.81
C PHE A 90 15.84 -19.75 5.62
N ILE A 91 14.84 -20.37 6.28
CA ILE A 91 14.61 -21.83 6.24
C ILE A 91 13.55 -22.22 5.21
N ASP A 92 12.69 -21.28 4.79
CA ASP A 92 11.75 -21.42 3.67
C ASP A 92 12.36 -20.97 2.33
#